data_AF-A0A1F2JHL8-F1
#
_entry.id   AF-A0A1F2JHL8-F1
#
_cell.length_a   1.000
_cell.length_b   1.000
_cell.length_c   1.000
_cell.angle_alpha   90.00
_cell.angle_beta   90.00
_cell.angle_gamma   90.00
#
_symmetry.space_group_name_H-M   'P 1'
#
loop_
_entity.id
_entity.type
_entity.pdbx_description
1 polymer ?
#
loop_
_entity_poly.entity_id
_entity_poly.type
_entity_poly.pdbx_seq_one_letter_code
_entity_poly.pdbx_strand_id
1 'polypeptide(L)'
;MEEKAEQILAYLKLKGFEPKDFLKEYRNAGTQFSVGFRKDFGEERMDYLLDFGWDHQFDNYRWKGYSATYNPGQENERSREFAASDWGIADANLAFHILSGKMEQLQVLILSSGITEFTNTDVYGFLESILSRNPDHFVCRASKNGSEGVIDYEIRVTSDGKEFKATQIDATFTRYPDFKHGIYNGIKTAELADKMDAIDWERDDLYTFDEQDMAQPTPEAMDILDAMELLLRDENGRDLALNLQLHHWIDTPFFDAHIHADAWELFHKLPKVAHTFPLDTGARRIYNLLCGRPAMLDGLKQSRGYTTWHQFVTHENKTELQPKEGPSKYELRTFLAMLPLDDMHKDHLLSKLLSGDRCLTTLHGIQKTEVEISIDMDTRSLKLTAANGDIIPYNFRLEQQSPPAAQQTFSRTKPKLAHIKKNKKRKGRGI
;
A
#
# COMPACT_ATOMS: atom_id res chain seq x y z
N MET A 1 -45.21 0.57 28.87
CA MET A 1 -44.10 1.19 29.63
C MET A 1 -43.02 0.16 29.94
N GLU A 2 -43.39 -1.02 30.46
CA GLU A 2 -42.43 -2.09 30.79
C GLU A 2 -41.75 -2.70 29.56
N GLU A 3 -42.49 -2.95 28.48
CA GLU A 3 -41.93 -3.41 27.20
C GLU A 3 -40.87 -2.46 26.61
N LYS A 4 -41.10 -1.14 26.69
CA LYS A 4 -40.14 -0.10 26.26
C LYS A 4 -38.85 -0.15 27.09
N ALA A 5 -38.96 -0.36 28.40
CA ALA A 5 -37.80 -0.50 29.29
C ALA A 5 -37.02 -1.79 28.99
N GLU A 6 -37.70 -2.89 28.70
CA GLU A 6 -37.08 -4.16 28.31
C GLU A 6 -36.34 -4.06 26.97
N GLN A 7 -36.89 -3.32 26.00
CA GLN A 7 -36.21 -3.03 24.73
C GLN A 7 -34.90 -2.26 24.94
N ILE A 8 -34.91 -1.22 25.79
CA ILE A 8 -33.69 -0.47 26.13
C ILE A 8 -32.70 -1.40 26.83
N LEU A 9 -33.15 -2.20 27.79
CA LEU A 9 -32.29 -3.13 28.51
C LEU A 9 -31.68 -4.20 27.58
N ALA A 10 -32.45 -4.71 26.62
CA ALA A 10 -31.96 -5.64 25.61
C ALA A 10 -30.88 -4.98 24.72
N TYR A 11 -31.09 -3.73 24.31
CA TYR A 11 -30.10 -2.97 23.57
C TYR A 11 -28.81 -2.72 24.37
N LEU A 12 -28.93 -2.36 25.66
CA LEU A 12 -27.78 -2.19 26.55
C LEU A 12 -26.97 -3.49 26.70
N LYS A 13 -27.66 -4.63 26.83
CA LYS A 13 -27.02 -5.96 26.89
C LYS A 13 -26.25 -6.27 25.61
N LEU A 14 -26.80 -5.95 24.44
CA LEU A 14 -26.09 -6.08 23.16
C LEU A 14 -24.83 -5.21 23.11
N LYS A 15 -24.83 -4.07 23.81
CA LYS A 15 -23.68 -3.18 23.99
C LYS A 15 -22.78 -3.56 25.18
N GLY A 16 -22.98 -4.75 25.77
CA GLY A 16 -22.15 -5.27 26.84
C GLY A 16 -22.39 -4.63 28.22
N PHE A 17 -23.50 -3.92 28.39
CA PHE A 17 -23.93 -3.32 29.65
C PHE A 17 -25.05 -4.15 30.31
N GLU A 18 -24.85 -4.56 31.56
CA GLU A 18 -25.84 -5.32 32.33
C GLU A 18 -26.19 -4.62 33.67
N PRO A 19 -26.80 -3.42 33.63
CA PRO A 19 -27.15 -2.68 34.84
C PRO A 19 -28.25 -3.38 35.65
N LYS A 20 -27.90 -3.90 36.83
CA LYS A 20 -28.82 -4.68 37.69
C LYS A 20 -30.02 -3.87 38.18
N ASP A 21 -29.82 -2.58 38.45
CA ASP A 21 -30.85 -1.69 39.01
C ASP A 21 -31.64 -0.92 37.93
N PHE A 22 -31.43 -1.21 36.64
CA PHE A 22 -32.02 -0.41 35.54
C PHE A 22 -33.54 -0.28 35.63
N LEU A 23 -34.27 -1.39 35.81
CA LEU A 23 -35.75 -1.35 35.87
C LEU A 23 -36.26 -0.58 37.09
N LYS A 24 -35.52 -0.62 38.20
CA LYS A 24 -35.85 0.12 39.41
C LYS A 24 -35.67 1.61 39.20
N GLU A 25 -34.53 2.02 38.65
CA GLU A 25 -34.24 3.43 38.35
C GLU A 25 -35.21 3.97 37.28
N TYR A 26 -35.46 3.21 36.23
CA TYR A 26 -36.40 3.57 35.16
C TYR A 26 -37.81 3.87 35.68
N ARG A 27 -38.33 3.06 36.62
CA ARG A 27 -39.68 3.24 37.19
C ARG A 27 -39.78 4.47 38.10
N ASN A 28 -38.67 4.86 38.73
CA ASN A 28 -38.61 6.00 39.65
C ASN A 28 -38.13 7.29 38.96
N ALA A 29 -37.76 7.21 37.69
CA ALA A 29 -37.12 8.29 36.97
C ALA A 29 -38.10 9.43 36.65
N GLY A 30 -37.62 10.66 36.81
CA GLY A 30 -38.35 11.90 36.49
C GLY A 30 -38.21 12.28 35.02
N THR A 31 -37.34 13.24 34.72
CA THR A 31 -37.00 13.61 33.32
C THR A 31 -35.67 13.03 32.86
N GLN A 32 -34.84 12.59 33.80
CA GLN A 32 -33.52 12.01 33.59
C GLN A 32 -33.24 11.03 34.72
N PHE A 33 -32.39 10.04 34.44
CA PHE A 33 -31.83 9.15 35.44
C PHE A 33 -30.52 8.58 34.94
N SER A 34 -29.72 8.05 35.88
CA SER A 34 -28.48 7.35 35.56
C SER A 34 -28.44 6.01 36.27
N VAL A 35 -27.79 5.02 35.66
CA VAL A 35 -27.60 3.70 36.28
C VAL A 35 -26.13 3.29 36.26
N GLY A 36 -25.65 2.84 37.41
CA GLY A 36 -24.30 2.31 37.57
C GLY A 36 -24.20 0.87 37.07
N PHE A 37 -23.08 0.56 36.44
CA PHE A 37 -22.72 -0.79 36.02
C PHE A 37 -21.22 -1.01 36.25
N ARG A 38 -20.84 -2.22 36.66
CA ARG A 38 -19.45 -2.59 36.85
C ARG A 38 -19.17 -3.84 36.03
N LYS A 39 -18.03 -3.86 35.36
CA LYS A 39 -17.53 -5.00 34.60
C LYS A 39 -16.07 -5.26 34.94
N ASP A 40 -15.77 -6.53 35.20
CA ASP A 40 -14.40 -6.99 35.43
C ASP A 40 -13.83 -7.57 34.12
N PHE A 41 -12.58 -7.22 33.83
CA PHE A 41 -11.80 -7.67 32.69
C PHE A 41 -10.54 -8.38 33.21
N GLY A 42 -10.72 -9.56 33.79
CA GLY A 42 -9.65 -10.27 34.49
C GLY A 42 -9.31 -9.60 35.82
N GLU A 43 -8.08 -9.08 35.93
CA GLU A 43 -7.62 -8.32 37.12
C GLU A 43 -8.00 -6.83 37.06
N GLU A 44 -8.44 -6.36 35.88
CA GLU A 44 -8.78 -4.97 35.61
C GLU A 44 -10.29 -4.72 35.80
N ARG A 45 -10.66 -3.50 36.21
CA ARG A 45 -12.07 -3.14 36.46
C ARG A 45 -12.49 -1.88 35.74
N MET A 46 -13.72 -1.89 35.24
CA MET A 46 -14.40 -0.73 34.70
C MET A 46 -15.68 -0.44 35.49
N ASP A 47 -15.85 0.82 35.87
CA ASP A 47 -17.12 1.33 36.40
C ASP A 47 -17.75 2.26 35.34
N TYR A 48 -19.03 2.08 35.08
CA TYR A 48 -19.80 2.81 34.08
C TYR A 48 -21.00 3.48 34.76
N LEU A 49 -21.32 4.69 34.35
CA LEU A 49 -22.53 5.40 34.74
C LEU A 49 -23.27 5.80 33.47
N LEU A 50 -24.36 5.08 33.17
CA LEU A 50 -25.14 5.25 31.96
C LEU A 50 -26.20 6.34 32.15
N ASP A 51 -26.25 7.32 31.26
CA ASP A 51 -27.13 8.48 31.38
C ASP A 51 -28.31 8.43 30.41
N PHE A 52 -29.51 8.63 30.92
CA PHE A 52 -30.76 8.60 30.17
C PHE A 52 -31.52 9.92 30.33
N GLY A 53 -32.18 10.34 29.26
CA GLY A 53 -33.13 11.44 29.34
C GLY A 53 -34.41 11.16 28.59
N TRP A 54 -35.49 11.75 29.06
CA TRP A 54 -36.79 11.65 28.43
C TRP A 54 -36.77 12.31 27.05
N ASP A 55 -37.22 11.57 26.05
CA ASP A 55 -37.38 12.03 24.67
C ASP A 55 -38.88 12.18 24.39
N HIS A 56 -39.32 13.43 24.28
CA HIS A 56 -40.72 13.77 24.04
C HIS A 56 -41.23 13.30 22.67
N GLN A 57 -40.35 13.10 21.69
CA GLN A 57 -40.75 12.65 20.35
C GLN A 57 -41.17 11.18 20.36
N PHE A 58 -40.50 10.35 21.17
CA PHE A 58 -40.76 8.90 21.24
C PHE A 58 -41.56 8.49 22.49
N ASP A 59 -41.91 9.46 23.34
CA ASP A 59 -42.60 9.25 24.62
C ASP A 59 -41.89 8.15 25.44
N ASN A 60 -40.56 8.26 25.52
CA ASN A 60 -39.71 7.25 26.13
C ASN A 60 -38.36 7.82 26.56
N TYR A 61 -37.64 7.10 27.43
CA TYR A 61 -36.24 7.41 27.71
C TYR A 61 -35.33 7.02 26.55
N ARG A 62 -34.37 7.90 26.25
CA ARG A 62 -33.29 7.67 25.30
C ARG A 62 -31.95 7.65 26.04
N TRP A 63 -31.09 6.72 25.66
CA TRP A 63 -29.70 6.68 26.13
C TRP A 63 -28.92 7.83 25.50
N LYS A 64 -28.37 8.71 26.35
CA LYS A 64 -27.61 9.90 25.92
C LYS A 64 -26.12 9.61 25.76
N GLY A 65 -25.62 8.68 26.56
CA GLY A 65 -24.20 8.39 26.68
C GLY A 65 -23.90 7.81 28.06
N TYR A 66 -22.63 7.79 28.42
CA TYR A 66 -22.18 7.34 29.73
C TYR A 66 -20.83 7.94 30.08
N SER A 67 -20.53 8.00 31.38
CA SER A 67 -19.15 8.11 31.85
C SER A 67 -18.62 6.72 32.16
N ALA A 68 -17.36 6.48 31.82
CA ALA A 68 -16.64 5.27 32.19
C ALA A 68 -15.36 5.62 32.91
N THR A 69 -15.02 4.80 33.89
CA THR A 69 -13.82 4.94 34.69
C THR A 69 -13.08 3.61 34.76
N TYR A 70 -11.82 3.66 34.32
CA TYR A 70 -10.89 2.55 34.32
C TYR A 70 -10.07 2.55 35.61
N ASN A 71 -10.11 1.40 36.29
CA ASN A 71 -9.47 1.16 37.58
C ASN A 71 -8.42 0.04 37.44
N PRO A 72 -7.16 0.36 37.11
CA PRO A 72 -6.07 -0.61 36.92
C PRO A 72 -5.51 -1.21 38.22
N GLY A 73 -6.04 -0.81 39.38
CA GLY A 73 -5.63 -1.33 40.70
C GLY A 73 -4.35 -0.73 41.28
N GLN A 74 -3.39 -0.28 40.45
CA GLN A 74 -2.12 0.35 40.91
C GLN A 74 -1.68 1.62 40.14
N GLU A 75 -2.38 2.03 39.08
CA GLU A 75 -2.08 3.27 38.34
C GLU A 75 -3.17 4.35 38.54
N ASN A 76 -2.92 5.54 37.97
CA ASN A 76 -3.89 6.63 37.95
C ASN A 76 -5.19 6.20 37.26
N GLU A 77 -6.30 6.40 37.97
CA GLU A 77 -7.67 6.26 37.45
C GLU A 77 -7.84 7.13 36.20
N ARG A 78 -8.44 6.54 35.15
CA ARG A 78 -8.73 7.25 33.89
C ARG A 78 -10.22 7.24 33.65
N SER A 79 -10.80 8.41 33.42
CA SER A 79 -12.23 8.56 33.14
C SER A 79 -12.46 9.30 31.84
N ARG A 80 -13.53 8.93 31.13
CA ARG A 80 -13.96 9.59 29.90
C ARG A 80 -15.48 9.49 29.76
N GLU A 81 -16.06 10.54 29.18
CA GLU A 81 -17.45 10.54 28.74
C GLU A 81 -17.55 10.04 27.29
N PHE A 82 -18.51 9.15 27.06
CA PHE A 82 -18.85 8.58 25.76
C PHE A 82 -20.28 9.02 25.42
N ALA A 83 -20.38 9.98 24.50
CA ALA A 83 -21.66 10.49 24.00
C ALA A 83 -22.06 9.78 22.71
N ALA A 84 -23.34 9.91 22.34
CA ALA A 84 -23.82 9.48 21.03
C ALA A 84 -23.15 10.26 19.91
N SER A 85 -22.59 9.55 18.94
CA SER A 85 -22.09 10.08 17.67
C SER A 85 -22.94 9.57 16.50
N ASP A 86 -22.66 10.04 15.29
CA ASP A 86 -23.26 9.53 14.05
C ASP A 86 -23.00 8.03 13.85
N TRP A 87 -21.92 7.51 14.45
CA TRP A 87 -21.53 6.10 14.45
C TRP A 87 -22.08 5.32 15.65
N GLY A 88 -22.90 5.97 16.47
CA GLY A 88 -23.49 5.42 17.69
C GLY A 88 -22.67 5.70 18.94
N ILE A 89 -22.95 4.94 20.00
CA ILE A 89 -22.25 5.00 21.29
C ILE A 89 -21.33 3.78 21.40
N ALA A 90 -20.08 4.02 21.81
CA ALA A 90 -19.08 2.98 22.07
C ALA A 90 -19.63 1.95 23.08
N ASP A 91 -19.41 0.66 22.83
CA ASP A 91 -19.84 -0.37 23.76
C ASP A 91 -18.88 -0.50 24.96
N ALA A 92 -19.27 -1.31 25.95
CA ALA A 92 -18.50 -1.49 27.17
C ALA A 92 -17.06 -1.97 26.91
N ASN A 93 -16.87 -2.84 25.90
CA ASN A 93 -15.57 -3.44 25.59
C ASN A 93 -14.66 -2.42 24.90
N LEU A 94 -15.20 -1.67 23.93
CA LEU A 94 -14.45 -0.63 23.24
C LEU A 94 -14.01 0.47 24.22
N ALA A 95 -14.88 0.92 25.12
CA ALA A 95 -14.51 1.89 26.15
C ALA A 95 -13.40 1.39 27.09
N PHE A 96 -13.40 0.09 27.41
CA PHE A 96 -12.31 -0.53 28.16
C PHE A 96 -10.99 -0.46 27.38
N HIS A 97 -10.98 -0.85 26.10
CA HIS A 97 -9.76 -0.81 25.28
C HIS A 97 -9.22 0.60 25.06
N ILE A 98 -10.12 1.60 24.95
CA ILE A 98 -9.74 3.03 24.87
C ILE A 98 -9.14 3.50 26.20
N LEU A 99 -9.82 3.29 27.33
CA LEU A 99 -9.36 3.83 28.61
C LEU A 99 -8.12 3.10 29.16
N SER A 100 -7.98 1.80 28.89
CA SER A 100 -6.78 1.02 29.23
C SER A 100 -5.56 1.39 28.37
N GLY A 101 -5.73 2.07 27.24
CA GLY A 101 -4.64 2.39 26.30
C GLY A 101 -4.35 1.27 25.28
N LYS A 102 -5.11 0.18 25.29
CA LYS A 102 -4.92 -0.97 24.39
C LYS A 102 -5.23 -0.60 22.94
N MET A 103 -6.19 0.31 22.71
CA MET A 103 -6.52 0.85 21.39
C MET A 103 -5.32 1.59 20.79
N GLU A 104 -4.73 2.51 21.54
CA GLU A 104 -3.58 3.31 21.12
C GLU A 104 -2.33 2.42 20.92
N GLN A 105 -2.12 1.45 21.81
CA GLN A 105 -1.05 0.45 21.66
C GLN A 105 -1.18 -0.32 20.33
N LEU A 106 -2.38 -0.83 20.03
CA LEU A 106 -2.67 -1.54 18.79
C LEU A 106 -2.52 -0.65 17.56
N GLN A 107 -2.99 0.60 17.64
CA GLN A 107 -2.86 1.56 16.56
C GLN A 107 -1.38 1.83 16.25
N VAL A 108 -0.55 2.10 17.26
CA VAL A 108 0.90 2.29 17.09
C VAL A 108 1.56 1.03 16.52
N LEU A 109 1.18 -0.15 17.00
CA LEU A 109 1.70 -1.43 16.54
C LEU A 109 1.40 -1.63 15.04
N ILE A 110 0.16 -1.43 14.61
CA ILE A 110 -0.23 -1.60 13.20
C ILE A 110 0.38 -0.50 12.32
N LEU A 111 0.36 0.76 12.77
CA LEU A 111 0.95 1.89 12.04
C LEU A 111 2.46 1.71 11.83
N SER A 112 3.17 1.07 12.78
CA SER A 112 4.60 0.80 12.65
C SER A 112 4.94 -0.10 11.45
N SER A 113 3.98 -0.89 10.97
CA SER A 113 4.14 -1.71 9.77
C SER A 113 4.05 -0.91 8.47
N GLY A 114 3.59 0.34 8.51
CA GLY A 114 3.35 1.17 7.32
C GLY A 114 2.23 0.66 6.41
N ILE A 115 1.44 -0.34 6.84
CA ILE A 115 0.33 -0.90 6.05
C ILE A 115 -0.70 0.18 5.73
N THR A 116 -1.14 0.94 6.74
CA THR A 116 -2.14 2.00 6.62
C THR A 116 -1.80 3.05 5.57
N GLU A 117 -0.57 3.58 5.62
CA GLU A 117 -0.11 4.60 4.67
C GLU A 117 0.02 4.03 3.26
N PHE A 118 0.38 2.74 3.15
CA PHE A 118 0.58 2.12 1.86
C PHE A 118 -0.73 1.71 1.19
N THR A 119 -1.68 1.13 1.94
CA THR A 119 -2.95 0.57 1.46
C THR A 119 -4.16 1.48 1.67
N ASN A 120 -3.96 2.68 2.23
CA ASN A 120 -5.04 3.64 2.54
C ASN A 120 -6.15 3.05 3.46
N THR A 121 -5.78 2.13 4.34
CA THR A 121 -6.76 1.41 5.19
C THR A 121 -7.11 2.19 6.45
N ASP A 122 -8.40 2.38 6.73
CA ASP A 122 -8.86 2.93 8.02
C ASP A 122 -8.69 1.93 9.16
N VAL A 123 -7.48 1.94 9.75
CA VAL A 123 -7.14 1.08 10.89
C VAL A 123 -7.96 1.45 12.13
N TYR A 124 -8.32 2.71 12.31
CA TYR A 124 -9.04 3.14 13.50
C TYR A 124 -10.46 2.56 13.49
N GLY A 125 -11.23 2.76 12.41
CA GLY A 125 -12.56 2.18 12.27
C GLY A 125 -12.56 0.64 12.29
N PHE A 126 -11.53 0.02 11.70
CA PHE A 126 -11.32 -1.43 11.77
C PHE A 126 -11.12 -1.92 13.22
N LEU A 127 -10.23 -1.28 13.98
CA LEU A 127 -9.96 -1.62 15.37
C LEU A 127 -11.18 -1.37 16.26
N GLU A 128 -11.92 -0.28 16.06
CA GLU A 128 -13.17 -0.04 16.80
C GLU A 128 -14.17 -1.18 16.63
N SER A 129 -14.40 -1.61 15.38
CA SER A 129 -15.31 -2.71 15.06
C SER A 129 -14.89 -4.04 15.69
N ILE A 130 -13.58 -4.33 15.69
CA ILE A 130 -13.04 -5.58 16.25
C ILE A 130 -13.04 -5.56 17.78
N LEU A 131 -12.51 -4.50 18.41
CA LEU A 131 -12.34 -4.42 19.85
C LEU A 131 -13.67 -4.32 20.61
N SER A 132 -14.72 -3.83 19.95
CA SER A 132 -16.11 -3.94 20.40
C SER A 132 -16.51 -5.39 20.76
N ARG A 133 -15.94 -6.38 20.07
CA ARG A 133 -16.21 -7.82 20.32
C ARG A 133 -15.33 -8.42 21.41
N ASN A 134 -14.37 -7.67 21.95
CA ASN A 134 -13.35 -8.11 22.91
C ASN A 134 -12.64 -9.43 22.54
N PRO A 135 -12.01 -9.53 21.35
CA PRO A 135 -11.39 -10.77 20.90
C PRO A 135 -10.02 -11.00 21.55
N ASP A 136 -9.70 -12.26 21.83
CA ASP A 136 -8.35 -12.68 22.25
C ASP A 136 -7.37 -12.76 21.08
N HIS A 137 -7.87 -12.85 19.85
CA HIS A 137 -7.07 -12.89 18.63
C HIS A 137 -7.86 -12.35 17.44
N PHE A 138 -7.16 -11.73 16.49
CA PHE A 138 -7.74 -11.30 15.22
C PHE A 138 -6.66 -11.16 14.13
N VAL A 139 -7.11 -11.02 12.88
CA VAL A 139 -6.22 -10.81 11.73
C VAL A 139 -6.58 -9.47 11.09
N CYS A 140 -5.59 -8.57 11.02
CA CYS A 140 -5.70 -7.37 10.21
C CYS A 140 -5.31 -7.72 8.77
N ARG A 141 -6.21 -7.45 7.83
CA ARG A 141 -5.99 -7.68 6.39
C ARG A 141 -6.04 -6.36 5.65
N ALA A 142 -5.12 -6.19 4.70
CA ALA A 142 -5.20 -5.11 3.73
C ALA A 142 -4.64 -5.59 2.40
N SER A 143 -5.22 -5.14 1.30
CA SER A 143 -4.74 -5.37 -0.05
C SER A 143 -4.30 -4.06 -0.68
N LYS A 144 -3.46 -4.14 -1.72
CA LYS A 144 -3.19 -3.03 -2.61
C LYS A 144 -2.96 -3.53 -4.02
N ASN A 145 -3.73 -2.98 -4.94
CA ASN A 145 -3.46 -3.07 -6.37
C ASN A 145 -2.32 -2.09 -6.74
N GLY A 146 -1.31 -2.57 -7.46
CA GLY A 146 -0.19 -1.76 -7.93
C GLY A 146 0.21 -2.16 -9.35
N SER A 147 1.08 -1.37 -9.98
CA SER A 147 1.37 -1.50 -11.41
C SER A 147 1.97 -2.84 -11.86
N GLU A 148 2.61 -3.59 -10.96
CA GLU A 148 3.19 -4.92 -11.27
C GLU A 148 2.35 -6.10 -10.76
N GLY A 149 1.30 -5.84 -9.97
CA GLY A 149 0.52 -6.88 -9.31
C GLY A 149 -0.20 -6.41 -8.05
N VAL A 150 -1.02 -7.32 -7.51
CA VAL A 150 -1.73 -7.13 -6.23
C VAL A 150 -0.90 -7.71 -5.09
N ILE A 151 -0.86 -7.00 -3.97
CA ILE A 151 -0.29 -7.50 -2.72
C ILE A 151 -1.37 -7.58 -1.63
N ASP A 152 -1.41 -8.73 -0.95
CA ASP A 152 -2.23 -8.96 0.23
C ASP A 152 -1.34 -9.05 1.46
N TYR A 153 -1.72 -8.35 2.53
CA TYR A 153 -1.04 -8.35 3.82
C TYR A 153 -1.93 -8.94 4.91
N GLU A 154 -1.34 -9.76 5.78
CA GLU A 154 -1.99 -10.25 6.99
C GLU A 154 -1.10 -10.01 8.22
N ILE A 155 -1.63 -9.30 9.23
CA ILE A 155 -1.01 -9.16 10.55
C ILE A 155 -1.86 -9.91 11.56
N ARG A 156 -1.31 -10.98 12.14
CA ARG A 156 -2.00 -11.75 13.19
C ARG A 156 -1.70 -11.14 14.55
N VAL A 157 -2.75 -10.72 15.24
CA VAL A 157 -2.68 -10.11 16.56
C VAL A 157 -3.24 -11.09 17.58
N THR A 158 -2.54 -11.25 18.69
CA THR A 158 -2.95 -12.08 19.82
C THR A 158 -2.89 -11.27 21.11
N SER A 159 -3.81 -11.52 22.03
CA SER A 159 -3.84 -10.95 23.37
C SER A 159 -3.40 -12.00 24.39
N ASP A 160 -2.59 -11.61 25.36
CA ASP A 160 -2.31 -12.41 26.56
C ASP A 160 -3.18 -12.00 27.77
N GLY A 161 -4.23 -11.21 27.53
CA GLY A 161 -5.11 -10.63 28.53
C GLY A 161 -4.64 -9.26 29.02
N LYS A 162 -3.34 -8.96 28.97
CA LYS A 162 -2.76 -7.67 29.39
C LYS A 162 -2.41 -6.81 28.19
N GLU A 163 -1.81 -7.38 27.16
CA GLU A 163 -1.34 -6.63 25.99
C GLU A 163 -1.66 -7.38 24.69
N PHE A 164 -1.83 -6.60 23.62
CA PHE A 164 -1.87 -7.15 22.28
C PHE A 164 -0.48 -7.21 21.66
N LYS A 165 -0.20 -8.31 20.97
CA LYS A 165 1.11 -8.59 20.36
C LYS A 165 0.93 -9.03 18.91
N ALA A 166 1.78 -8.45 18.07
CA ALA A 166 2.04 -8.88 16.70
C ALA A 166 3.55 -8.68 16.44
N THR A 167 4.19 -9.65 15.80
CA THR A 167 5.65 -9.62 15.57
C THR A 167 6.00 -9.71 14.09
N GLN A 168 5.04 -10.14 13.27
CA GLN A 168 5.24 -10.48 11.88
C GLN A 168 4.07 -9.99 11.03
N ILE A 169 4.38 -9.76 9.76
CA ILE A 169 3.44 -9.48 8.69
C ILE A 169 3.66 -10.51 7.59
N ASP A 170 2.61 -11.23 7.22
CA ASP A 170 2.61 -12.09 6.06
C ASP A 170 2.22 -11.27 4.84
N ALA A 171 2.94 -11.44 3.74
CA ALA A 171 2.62 -10.80 2.48
C ALA A 171 2.55 -11.82 1.35
N THR A 172 1.53 -11.71 0.51
CA THR A 172 1.36 -12.50 -0.70
C THR A 172 1.24 -11.56 -1.89
N PHE A 173 2.17 -11.67 -2.83
CA PHE A 173 2.18 -10.88 -4.06
C PHE A 173 1.76 -11.75 -5.24
N THR A 174 0.73 -11.30 -5.96
CA THR A 174 0.26 -11.91 -7.21
C THR A 174 0.72 -11.04 -8.37
N ARG A 175 1.70 -11.52 -9.14
CA ARG A 175 2.29 -10.76 -10.23
C ARG A 175 1.39 -10.79 -11.46
N TYR A 176 1.17 -9.62 -12.06
CA TYR A 176 0.47 -9.56 -13.34
C TYR A 176 1.31 -10.13 -14.48
N PRO A 177 0.68 -10.77 -15.48
CA PRO A 177 1.40 -11.27 -16.64
C PRO A 177 1.88 -10.11 -17.51
N ASP A 178 3.07 -10.25 -18.10
CA ASP A 178 3.54 -9.31 -19.12
C ASP A 178 2.66 -9.43 -20.36
N PHE A 179 2.24 -8.28 -20.91
CA PHE A 179 1.49 -8.22 -22.16
C PHE A 179 2.09 -7.19 -23.11
N LYS A 180 1.85 -7.37 -24.41
CA LYS A 180 2.31 -6.44 -25.44
C LYS A 180 1.13 -5.66 -25.95
N HIS A 181 1.26 -4.34 -25.94
CA HIS A 181 0.29 -3.47 -26.59
C HIS A 181 0.32 -3.65 -28.10
N GLY A 182 -0.86 -3.52 -28.69
CA GLY A 182 -1.10 -3.59 -30.11
C GLY A 182 -2.40 -2.88 -30.50
N ILE A 183 -2.84 -3.12 -31.74
CA ILE A 183 -4.11 -2.61 -32.25
C ILE A 183 -5.04 -3.81 -32.45
N TYR A 184 -6.15 -3.84 -31.70
CA TYR A 184 -7.12 -4.93 -31.71
C TYR A 184 -8.50 -4.34 -31.89
N ASN A 185 -9.27 -4.84 -32.86
CA ASN A 185 -10.58 -4.30 -33.20
C ASN A 185 -10.63 -2.75 -33.35
N GLY A 186 -9.55 -2.15 -33.88
CA GLY A 186 -9.42 -0.69 -34.04
C GLY A 186 -8.98 0.07 -32.78
N ILE A 187 -8.83 -0.61 -31.64
CA ILE A 187 -8.41 -0.02 -30.36
C ILE A 187 -6.90 -0.13 -30.22
N LYS A 188 -6.26 1.03 -30.05
CA LYS A 188 -4.84 1.11 -29.69
C LYS A 188 -4.70 0.95 -28.18
N THR A 189 -4.17 -0.19 -27.78
CA THR A 189 -4.23 -0.61 -26.38
C THR A 189 -3.18 0.06 -25.48
N ALA A 190 -2.12 0.64 -26.05
CA ALA A 190 -1.22 1.52 -25.31
C ALA A 190 -1.94 2.82 -24.92
N GLU A 191 -2.61 3.47 -25.88
CA GLU A 191 -3.37 4.70 -25.62
C GLU A 191 -4.54 4.45 -24.65
N LEU A 192 -5.15 3.25 -24.68
CA LEU A 192 -6.18 2.87 -23.72
C LEU A 192 -5.61 2.71 -22.30
N ALA A 193 -4.48 2.02 -22.15
CA ALA A 193 -3.82 1.87 -20.85
C ALA A 193 -3.39 3.23 -20.29
N ASP A 194 -2.81 4.11 -21.12
CA ASP A 194 -2.43 5.47 -20.71
C ASP A 194 -3.66 6.27 -20.21
N LYS A 195 -4.82 6.10 -20.86
CA LYS A 195 -6.08 6.72 -20.39
C LYS A 195 -6.53 6.14 -19.06
N MET A 196 -6.44 4.83 -18.89
CA MET A 196 -6.82 4.18 -17.64
C MET A 196 -5.87 4.58 -16.49
N ASP A 197 -4.57 4.70 -16.75
CA ASP A 197 -3.59 5.17 -15.77
C ASP A 197 -3.80 6.62 -15.34
N ALA A 198 -4.40 7.45 -16.21
CA ALA A 198 -4.68 8.85 -15.91
C ALA A 198 -5.90 9.05 -14.99
N ILE A 199 -6.74 8.02 -14.84
CA ILE A 199 -7.96 8.08 -14.03
C ILE A 199 -7.67 7.59 -12.62
N ASP A 200 -8.09 8.40 -11.64
CA ASP A 200 -8.16 7.97 -10.24
C ASP A 200 -9.43 7.14 -10.03
N TRP A 201 -9.32 5.82 -10.22
CA TRP A 201 -10.44 4.87 -10.14
C TRP A 201 -11.07 4.73 -8.74
N GLU A 202 -10.44 5.30 -7.71
CA GLU A 202 -10.97 5.30 -6.33
C GLU A 202 -11.84 6.55 -6.05
N ARG A 203 -11.95 7.49 -7.00
CA ARG A 203 -12.68 8.74 -6.80
C ARG A 203 -14.20 8.55 -6.90
N ASP A 204 -14.93 9.11 -5.92
CA ASP A 204 -16.38 8.97 -5.77
C ASP A 204 -17.24 9.61 -6.87
N ASP A 205 -16.66 10.43 -7.77
CA ASP A 205 -17.39 11.14 -8.83
C ASP A 205 -17.34 10.44 -10.20
N LEU A 206 -16.74 9.24 -10.28
CA LEU A 206 -16.65 8.46 -11.52
C LEU A 206 -17.98 7.82 -11.93
N TYR A 207 -19.01 7.97 -11.10
CA TYR A 207 -20.38 7.61 -11.39
C TYR A 207 -21.34 8.72 -10.95
N THR A 208 -22.45 8.84 -11.66
CA THR A 208 -23.56 9.74 -11.36
C THR A 208 -24.83 8.93 -11.20
N PHE A 209 -25.68 9.30 -10.24
CA PHE A 209 -27.01 8.70 -10.12
C PHE A 209 -27.96 9.37 -11.12
N ASP A 210 -28.66 8.57 -11.91
CA ASP A 210 -29.71 9.07 -12.79
C ASP A 210 -31.00 9.37 -12.01
N GLU A 211 -32.05 9.80 -12.72
CA GLU A 211 -33.36 10.14 -12.13
C GLU A 211 -34.06 8.95 -11.43
N GLN A 212 -33.52 7.73 -11.57
CA GLN A 212 -34.04 6.49 -10.98
C GLN A 212 -33.14 5.96 -9.85
N ASP A 213 -32.21 6.79 -9.35
CA ASP A 213 -31.18 6.42 -8.37
C ASP A 213 -30.29 5.25 -8.84
N MET A 214 -30.15 5.07 -10.16
CA MET A 214 -29.23 4.07 -10.72
C MET A 214 -27.86 4.73 -10.97
N ALA A 215 -26.80 4.13 -10.44
CA ALA A 215 -25.44 4.59 -10.66
C ALA A 215 -25.01 4.32 -12.11
N GLN A 216 -24.63 5.39 -12.82
CA GLN A 216 -24.14 5.35 -14.19
C GLN A 216 -22.68 5.83 -14.24
N PRO A 217 -21.79 5.15 -14.97
CA PRO A 217 -20.42 5.64 -15.17
C PRO A 217 -20.42 7.02 -15.84
N THR A 218 -19.43 7.84 -15.51
CA THR A 218 -19.15 9.08 -16.28
C THR A 218 -18.85 8.77 -17.75
N PRO A 219 -19.01 9.74 -18.68
CA PRO A 219 -18.69 9.51 -20.09
C PRO A 219 -17.27 8.99 -20.34
N GLU A 220 -16.29 9.47 -19.58
CA GLU A 220 -14.90 9.03 -19.68
C GLU A 220 -14.73 7.56 -19.25
N ALA A 221 -15.37 7.14 -18.15
CA ALA A 221 -15.37 5.75 -17.73
C ALA A 221 -16.16 4.85 -18.69
N MET A 222 -17.26 5.36 -19.25
CA MET A 222 -18.08 4.65 -20.24
C MET A 222 -17.30 4.38 -21.53
N ASP A 223 -16.54 5.36 -22.03
CA ASP A 223 -15.68 5.19 -23.21
C ASP A 223 -14.67 4.04 -23.02
N ILE A 224 -14.17 3.86 -21.79
CA ILE A 224 -13.26 2.77 -21.43
C ILE A 224 -14.01 1.43 -21.34
N LEU A 225 -15.20 1.41 -20.73
CA LEU A 225 -16.04 0.21 -20.67
C LEU A 225 -16.40 -0.29 -22.07
N ASP A 226 -16.81 0.60 -22.98
CA ASP A 226 -17.13 0.28 -24.37
C ASP A 226 -15.90 -0.27 -25.12
N ALA A 227 -14.73 0.35 -24.91
CA ALA A 227 -13.48 -0.14 -25.48
C ALA A 227 -13.12 -1.54 -24.95
N MET A 228 -13.32 -1.79 -23.65
CA MET A 228 -13.10 -3.11 -23.05
C MET A 228 -14.03 -4.17 -23.62
N GLU A 229 -15.31 -3.85 -23.81
CA GLU A 229 -16.27 -4.78 -24.40
C GLU A 229 -15.87 -5.16 -25.84
N LEU A 230 -15.43 -4.18 -26.63
CA LEU A 230 -14.93 -4.42 -28.00
C LEU A 230 -13.66 -5.28 -28.03
N LEU A 231 -12.75 -5.10 -27.06
CA LEU A 231 -11.55 -5.93 -26.94
C LEU A 231 -11.88 -7.36 -26.50
N LEU A 232 -12.82 -7.54 -25.57
CA LEU A 232 -13.25 -8.86 -25.09
C LEU A 232 -13.87 -9.73 -26.18
N ARG A 233 -14.41 -9.11 -27.24
CA ARG A 233 -14.99 -9.77 -28.42
C ARG A 233 -13.94 -10.15 -29.47
N ASP A 234 -12.73 -9.60 -29.40
CA ASP A 234 -11.62 -9.92 -30.30
C ASP A 234 -10.82 -11.10 -29.74
N GLU A 235 -10.63 -12.16 -30.52
CA GLU A 235 -9.91 -13.37 -30.07
C GLU A 235 -8.47 -13.07 -29.60
N ASN A 236 -7.81 -12.07 -30.19
CA ASN A 236 -6.45 -11.69 -29.82
C ASN A 236 -6.39 -10.55 -28.78
N GLY A 237 -7.46 -9.74 -28.69
CA GLY A 237 -7.61 -8.64 -27.74
C GLY A 237 -8.16 -9.06 -26.37
N ARG A 238 -8.81 -10.24 -26.28
CA ARG A 238 -9.48 -10.71 -25.06
C ARG A 238 -8.54 -10.79 -23.86
N ASP A 239 -7.42 -11.51 -23.97
CA ASP A 239 -6.49 -11.70 -22.85
C ASP A 239 -5.94 -10.36 -22.33
N LEU A 240 -5.73 -9.40 -23.23
CA LEU A 240 -5.27 -8.07 -22.89
C LEU A 240 -6.34 -7.27 -22.16
N ALA A 241 -7.59 -7.35 -22.59
CA ALA A 241 -8.72 -6.74 -21.88
C ALA A 241 -8.82 -7.29 -20.46
N LEU A 242 -8.78 -8.63 -20.29
CA LEU A 242 -8.81 -9.27 -18.98
C LEU A 242 -7.66 -8.75 -18.09
N ASN A 243 -6.45 -8.62 -18.64
CA ASN A 243 -5.32 -8.10 -17.89
C ASN A 243 -5.49 -6.62 -17.50
N LEU A 244 -5.96 -5.76 -18.41
CA LEU A 244 -6.21 -4.34 -18.11
C LEU A 244 -7.28 -4.17 -17.03
N GLN A 245 -8.35 -4.98 -17.07
CA GLN A 245 -9.35 -5.01 -16.00
C GLN A 245 -8.72 -5.34 -14.64
N LEU A 246 -7.86 -6.36 -14.58
CA LEU A 246 -7.17 -6.71 -13.35
C LEU A 246 -6.25 -5.58 -12.87
N HIS A 247 -5.49 -4.95 -13.78
CA HIS A 247 -4.55 -3.88 -13.42
C HIS A 247 -5.23 -2.65 -12.84
N HIS A 248 -6.40 -2.26 -13.35
CA HIS A 248 -7.00 -0.98 -13.03
C HIS A 248 -8.25 -1.06 -12.15
N TRP A 249 -8.96 -2.19 -12.11
CA TRP A 249 -10.27 -2.27 -11.46
C TRP A 249 -10.33 -3.18 -10.22
N ILE A 250 -9.29 -3.97 -9.94
CA ILE A 250 -9.25 -4.71 -8.67
C ILE A 250 -9.23 -3.72 -7.51
N ASP A 251 -10.05 -4.01 -6.51
CA ASP A 251 -10.23 -3.22 -5.28
C ASP A 251 -10.78 -1.81 -5.53
N THR A 252 -11.26 -1.49 -6.74
CA THR A 252 -11.89 -0.20 -7.01
C THR A 252 -13.41 -0.28 -6.78
N PRO A 253 -13.98 0.63 -5.96
CA PRO A 253 -15.42 0.70 -5.77
C PRO A 253 -16.15 0.82 -7.12
N PHE A 254 -17.31 0.18 -7.26
CA PHE A 254 -18.15 0.14 -8.48
C PHE A 254 -17.58 -0.66 -9.67
N PHE A 255 -16.29 -0.55 -10.00
CA PHE A 255 -15.71 -1.20 -11.19
C PHE A 255 -15.26 -2.65 -10.96
N ASP A 256 -15.04 -3.08 -9.71
CA ASP A 256 -14.77 -4.50 -9.38
C ASP A 256 -15.87 -5.44 -9.93
N ALA A 257 -17.13 -4.99 -9.92
CA ALA A 257 -18.27 -5.71 -10.48
C ALA A 257 -18.26 -5.83 -12.02
N HIS A 258 -17.46 -5.00 -12.70
CA HIS A 258 -17.32 -5.00 -14.15
C HIS A 258 -16.15 -5.88 -14.64
N ILE A 259 -15.36 -6.44 -13.70
CA ILE A 259 -14.31 -7.40 -14.01
C ILE A 259 -14.95 -8.69 -14.52
N HIS A 260 -14.55 -9.12 -15.71
CA HIS A 260 -15.07 -10.34 -16.33
C HIS A 260 -14.66 -11.58 -15.52
N ALA A 261 -15.53 -12.59 -15.41
CA ALA A 261 -15.27 -13.81 -14.65
C ALA A 261 -13.97 -14.52 -15.06
N ASP A 262 -13.70 -14.64 -16.36
CA ASP A 262 -12.43 -15.17 -16.90
C ASP A 262 -11.19 -14.42 -16.39
N ALA A 263 -11.30 -13.11 -16.08
CA ALA A 263 -10.19 -12.34 -15.51
C ALA A 263 -9.90 -12.80 -14.08
N TRP A 264 -10.94 -13.04 -13.27
CA TRP A 264 -10.80 -13.62 -11.93
C TRP A 264 -10.23 -15.04 -11.97
N GLU A 265 -10.69 -15.87 -12.91
CA GLU A 265 -10.11 -17.21 -13.10
C GLU A 265 -8.63 -17.14 -13.47
N LEU A 266 -8.25 -16.21 -14.35
CA LEU A 266 -6.86 -15.95 -14.71
C LEU A 266 -6.07 -15.54 -13.46
N PHE A 267 -6.56 -14.55 -12.73
CA PHE A 267 -5.93 -14.02 -11.52
C PHE A 267 -5.65 -15.10 -10.48
N HIS A 268 -6.60 -16.01 -10.23
CA HIS A 268 -6.42 -17.11 -9.29
C HIS A 268 -5.36 -18.14 -9.73
N LYS A 269 -5.07 -18.23 -11.03
CA LYS A 269 -4.04 -19.12 -11.60
C LYS A 269 -2.67 -18.47 -11.69
N LEU A 270 -2.56 -17.15 -11.49
CA LEU A 270 -1.29 -16.42 -11.57
C LEU A 270 -0.30 -16.87 -10.50
N PRO A 271 1.02 -16.81 -10.78
CA PRO A 271 2.04 -17.15 -9.82
C PRO A 271 1.99 -16.20 -8.62
N LYS A 272 2.02 -16.79 -7.41
CA LYS A 272 2.04 -16.07 -6.15
C LYS A 272 3.37 -16.25 -5.45
N VAL A 273 3.91 -15.16 -4.93
CA VAL A 273 5.09 -15.16 -4.06
C VAL A 273 4.63 -14.75 -2.67
N ALA A 274 4.75 -15.66 -1.71
CA ALA A 274 4.37 -15.40 -0.33
C ALA A 274 5.60 -15.46 0.60
N HIS A 275 5.71 -14.52 1.52
CA HIS A 275 6.78 -14.50 2.50
C HIS A 275 6.36 -13.75 3.78
N THR A 276 6.91 -14.18 4.92
CA THR A 276 6.70 -13.55 6.23
C THR A 276 7.86 -12.61 6.56
N PHE A 277 7.56 -11.42 7.06
CA PHE A 277 8.56 -10.41 7.44
C PHE A 277 8.38 -9.98 8.90
N PRO A 278 9.44 -9.49 9.56
CA PRO A 278 9.29 -8.70 10.78
C PRO A 278 8.33 -7.53 10.56
N LEU A 279 7.48 -7.24 11.55
CA LEU A 279 6.43 -6.22 11.43
C LEU A 279 6.98 -4.82 11.08
N ASP A 280 8.18 -4.48 11.57
CA ASP A 280 8.87 -3.20 11.37
C ASP A 280 9.54 -3.06 9.99
N THR A 281 9.41 -4.06 9.10
CA THR A 281 10.03 -4.03 7.77
C THR A 281 9.43 -2.92 6.88
N GLY A 282 8.16 -2.57 7.08
CA GLY A 282 7.43 -1.58 6.28
C GLY A 282 6.75 -2.19 5.04
N ALA A 283 5.43 -2.02 4.91
CA ALA A 283 4.61 -2.59 3.85
C ALA A 283 5.11 -2.22 2.45
N ARG A 284 5.37 -0.92 2.20
CA ARG A 284 5.91 -0.46 0.92
C ARG A 284 7.23 -1.15 0.53
N ARG A 285 8.10 -1.39 1.50
CA ARG A 285 9.38 -2.07 1.28
C ARG A 285 9.18 -3.56 0.97
N ILE A 286 8.25 -4.21 1.68
CA ILE A 286 7.85 -5.59 1.42
C ILE A 286 7.30 -5.73 -0.01
N TYR A 287 6.42 -4.83 -0.44
CA TYR A 287 5.92 -4.78 -1.82
C TYR A 287 7.07 -4.74 -2.83
N ASN A 288 7.99 -3.78 -2.69
CA ASN A 288 9.10 -3.64 -3.62
C ASN A 288 10.02 -4.87 -3.64
N LEU A 289 10.28 -5.49 -2.49
CA LEU A 289 11.02 -6.74 -2.42
C LEU A 289 10.33 -7.85 -3.21
N LEU A 290 9.02 -8.05 -3.01
CA LEU A 290 8.24 -9.08 -3.70
C LEU A 290 8.08 -8.80 -5.22
N CYS A 291 8.13 -7.53 -5.62
CA CYS A 291 8.33 -7.12 -7.02
C CYS A 291 9.71 -7.52 -7.58
N GLY A 292 10.64 -7.98 -6.75
CA GLY A 292 12.01 -8.32 -7.12
C GLY A 292 12.94 -7.12 -7.16
N ARG A 293 12.55 -5.98 -6.58
CA ARG A 293 13.37 -4.77 -6.51
C ARG A 293 14.30 -4.84 -5.30
N PRO A 294 15.54 -4.35 -5.41
CA PRO A 294 16.44 -4.29 -4.26
C PRO A 294 15.94 -3.25 -3.26
N ALA A 295 15.90 -3.59 -1.97
CA ALA A 295 15.57 -2.66 -0.90
C ALA A 295 16.54 -2.81 0.29
N MET A 296 16.76 -1.72 1.02
CA MET A 296 17.60 -1.73 2.21
C MET A 296 16.78 -2.16 3.42
N LEU A 297 17.22 -3.23 4.10
CA LEU A 297 16.60 -3.72 5.33
C LEU A 297 17.50 -3.39 6.51
N ASP A 298 17.06 -2.43 7.34
CA ASP A 298 17.69 -2.15 8.62
C ASP A 298 17.15 -3.19 9.64
N GLY A 299 18.03 -3.96 10.29
CA GLY A 299 17.63 -4.76 11.46
C GLY A 299 17.46 -6.28 11.28
N LEU A 300 17.64 -6.84 10.09
CA LEU A 300 17.90 -8.28 9.99
C LEU A 300 19.27 -8.55 10.65
N LYS A 301 19.26 -9.13 11.86
CA LYS A 301 20.41 -9.32 12.78
C LYS A 301 21.59 -10.15 12.25
N GLN A 302 21.75 -10.29 10.94
CA GLN A 302 22.82 -11.04 10.29
C GLN A 302 23.63 -10.15 9.34
N SER A 303 24.39 -9.20 9.87
CA SER A 303 25.79 -9.03 9.48
C SER A 303 26.40 -7.79 10.13
N ARG A 304 27.68 -7.91 10.45
CA ARG A 304 28.51 -6.88 11.06
C ARG A 304 28.64 -5.70 10.08
N GLY A 305 27.99 -4.58 10.37
CA GLY A 305 28.45 -3.24 9.98
C GLY A 305 28.32 -2.82 8.51
N TYR A 306 27.60 -3.55 7.66
CA TYR A 306 27.33 -3.13 6.28
C TYR A 306 25.82 -2.97 6.05
N THR A 307 25.42 -1.91 5.37
CA THR A 307 24.06 -1.72 4.84
C THR A 307 23.76 -2.86 3.88
N THR A 308 23.00 -3.86 4.32
CA THR A 308 22.65 -5.01 3.49
C THR A 308 21.39 -4.71 2.71
N TRP A 309 21.57 -4.38 1.44
CA TRP A 309 20.50 -4.48 0.46
C TRP A 309 20.04 -5.93 0.37
N HIS A 310 18.75 -6.13 0.14
CA HIS A 310 18.18 -7.44 -0.09
C HIS A 310 17.34 -7.41 -1.35
N GLN A 311 17.26 -8.55 -2.02
CA GLN A 311 16.46 -8.73 -3.23
C GLN A 311 16.03 -10.19 -3.30
N PHE A 312 14.80 -10.45 -3.74
CA PHE A 312 14.42 -11.81 -4.07
C PHE A 312 15.08 -12.26 -5.36
N VAL A 313 15.72 -13.44 -5.31
CA VAL A 313 16.34 -14.07 -6.47
C VAL A 313 15.66 -15.40 -6.70
N THR A 314 15.21 -15.62 -7.93
CA THR A 314 14.56 -16.87 -8.34
C THR A 314 15.59 -17.80 -8.96
N HIS A 315 15.81 -18.95 -8.33
CA HIS A 315 16.65 -20.03 -8.86
C HIS A 315 15.83 -21.32 -8.89
N GLU A 316 15.76 -21.96 -10.07
CA GLU A 316 15.18 -23.32 -10.24
C GLU A 316 13.83 -23.52 -9.51
N ASN A 317 12.91 -22.56 -9.65
CA ASN A 317 11.58 -22.52 -9.04
C ASN A 317 11.50 -22.20 -7.54
N LYS A 318 12.60 -21.74 -6.93
CA LYS A 318 12.59 -21.22 -5.57
C LYS A 318 12.97 -19.74 -5.56
N THR A 319 12.12 -18.93 -4.95
CA THR A 319 12.33 -17.48 -4.77
C THR A 319 12.85 -17.25 -3.36
N GLU A 320 14.10 -16.80 -3.23
CA GLU A 320 14.76 -16.60 -1.93
C GLU A 320 15.22 -15.16 -1.76
N LEU A 321 15.03 -14.62 -0.56
CA LEU A 321 15.55 -13.30 -0.20
C LEU A 321 17.05 -13.40 0.06
N GLN A 322 17.85 -12.75 -0.79
CA GLN A 322 19.31 -12.80 -0.67
C GLN A 322 19.89 -11.41 -0.36
N PRO A 323 20.92 -11.33 0.50
CA PRO A 323 21.67 -10.10 0.68
C PRO A 323 22.47 -9.79 -0.60
N LYS A 324 22.55 -8.51 -0.94
CA LYS A 324 23.26 -7.97 -2.09
C LYS A 324 24.14 -6.82 -1.65
N GLU A 325 25.30 -6.69 -2.29
CA GLU A 325 26.18 -5.55 -2.08
C GLU A 325 25.67 -4.39 -2.94
N GLY A 326 25.43 -3.24 -2.34
CA GLY A 326 24.88 -2.06 -3.01
C GLY A 326 25.43 -0.77 -2.41
N PRO A 327 25.02 0.39 -2.94
CA PRO A 327 25.49 1.68 -2.46
C PRO A 327 25.00 1.94 -1.02
N SER A 328 25.88 2.51 -0.20
CA SER A 328 25.50 3.01 1.13
C SER A 328 24.52 4.18 1.03
N LYS A 329 23.80 4.46 2.12
CA LYS A 329 22.93 5.65 2.22
C LYS A 329 23.67 6.96 1.93
N TYR A 330 24.96 7.03 2.29
CA TYR A 330 25.80 8.19 2.01
C TYR A 330 26.12 8.31 0.51
N GLU A 331 26.53 7.21 -0.13
CA GLU A 331 26.76 7.19 -1.58
C GLU A 331 25.50 7.58 -2.37
N LEU A 332 24.32 7.07 -1.98
CA LEU A 332 23.07 7.47 -2.62
C LEU A 332 22.78 8.97 -2.51
N ARG A 333 23.04 9.59 -1.34
CA ARG A 333 22.94 11.03 -1.17
C ARG A 333 23.88 11.77 -2.11
N THR A 334 25.12 11.31 -2.24
CA THR A 334 26.10 11.88 -3.16
C THR A 334 25.63 11.75 -4.60
N PHE A 335 25.12 10.59 -5.03
CA PHE A 335 24.61 10.40 -6.39
C PHE A 335 23.40 11.31 -6.69
N LEU A 336 22.46 11.44 -5.76
CA LEU A 336 21.33 12.37 -5.90
C LEU A 336 21.78 13.83 -5.95
N ALA A 337 22.85 14.19 -5.23
CA ALA A 337 23.41 15.55 -5.27
C ALA A 337 24.10 15.88 -6.61
N MET A 338 24.55 14.87 -7.37
CA MET A 338 25.09 15.04 -8.71
C MET A 338 24.00 15.31 -9.76
N LEU A 339 22.75 14.96 -9.46
CA LEU A 339 21.62 15.18 -10.37
C LEU A 339 21.05 16.60 -10.20
N PRO A 340 20.63 17.26 -11.29
CA PRO A 340 20.02 18.58 -11.23
C PRO A 340 18.55 18.47 -10.80
N LEU A 341 18.37 18.16 -9.51
CA LEU A 341 17.08 18.05 -8.82
C LEU A 341 16.97 19.14 -7.76
N ASP A 342 15.77 19.61 -7.46
CA ASP A 342 15.54 20.49 -6.32
C ASP A 342 15.90 19.78 -5.00
N ASP A 343 16.55 20.50 -4.09
CA ASP A 343 17.03 19.93 -2.83
C ASP A 343 15.91 19.35 -1.96
N MET A 344 14.72 19.97 -1.98
CA MET A 344 13.54 19.46 -1.26
C MET A 344 13.08 18.08 -1.76
N HIS A 345 13.35 17.73 -3.02
CA HIS A 345 12.97 16.43 -3.57
C HIS A 345 13.99 15.33 -3.24
N LYS A 346 15.25 15.68 -2.94
CA LYS A 346 16.34 14.69 -2.79
C LYS A 346 16.16 13.79 -1.57
N ASP A 347 15.76 14.33 -0.41
CA ASP A 347 15.55 13.51 0.79
C ASP A 347 14.36 12.56 0.64
N HIS A 348 13.29 13.01 -0.02
CA HIS A 348 12.13 12.18 -0.35
C HIS A 348 12.50 11.05 -1.30
N LEU A 349 13.22 11.37 -2.39
CA LEU A 349 13.73 10.38 -3.34
C LEU A 349 14.65 9.37 -2.67
N LEU A 350 15.52 9.82 -1.76
CA LEU A 350 16.38 8.92 -0.99
C LEU A 350 15.56 7.92 -0.19
N SER A 351 14.55 8.36 0.57
CA SER A 351 13.69 7.47 1.36
C SER A 351 12.98 6.42 0.50
N LYS A 352 12.46 6.85 -0.66
CA LYS A 352 11.82 5.98 -1.64
C LYS A 352 12.77 4.95 -2.25
N LEU A 353 13.95 5.39 -2.70
CA LEU A 353 14.98 4.52 -3.28
C LEU A 353 15.50 3.49 -2.28
N LEU A 354 15.68 3.86 -1.01
CA LEU A 354 16.04 2.93 0.07
C LEU A 354 14.97 1.86 0.31
N SER A 355 13.71 2.18 0.03
CA SER A 355 12.58 1.26 0.11
C SER A 355 12.41 0.42 -1.15
N GLY A 356 13.25 0.62 -2.17
CA GLY A 356 13.22 -0.09 -3.45
C GLY A 356 12.26 0.48 -4.50
N ASP A 357 11.79 1.72 -4.32
CA ASP A 357 10.89 2.35 -5.29
C ASP A 357 11.61 2.72 -6.59
N ARG A 358 10.85 2.69 -7.68
CA ARG A 358 11.17 3.44 -8.90
C ARG A 358 10.54 4.82 -8.81
N CYS A 359 11.34 5.86 -9.01
CA CYS A 359 10.91 7.24 -8.79
C CYS A 359 10.86 8.02 -10.10
N LEU A 360 9.66 8.37 -10.55
CA LEU A 360 9.47 9.32 -11.63
C LEU A 360 9.79 10.73 -11.14
N THR A 361 10.64 11.45 -11.86
CA THR A 361 11.02 12.83 -11.56
C THR A 361 11.45 13.57 -12.83
N THR A 362 11.65 14.88 -12.72
CA THR A 362 12.12 15.71 -13.83
C THR A 362 13.50 16.23 -13.51
N LEU A 363 14.47 15.97 -14.40
CA LEU A 363 15.79 16.58 -14.30
C LEU A 363 15.75 18.00 -14.86
N HIS A 364 16.31 18.95 -14.11
CA HIS A 364 16.40 20.34 -14.54
C HIS A 364 17.65 20.56 -15.41
N GLY A 365 17.50 21.22 -16.55
CA GLY A 365 18.57 21.48 -17.50
C GLY A 365 18.15 22.44 -18.60
N ILE A 366 18.79 22.37 -19.78
CA ILE A 366 18.39 23.15 -20.98
C ILE A 366 17.01 22.70 -21.49
N GLN A 367 16.65 21.44 -21.24
CA GLN A 367 15.30 20.89 -21.43
C GLN A 367 14.88 20.14 -20.17
N LYS A 368 13.61 20.24 -19.81
CA LYS A 368 13.01 19.39 -18.78
C LYS A 368 12.88 17.98 -19.36
N THR A 369 13.49 17.01 -18.70
CA THR A 369 13.41 15.60 -19.11
C THR A 369 12.85 14.80 -17.96
N GLU A 370 11.71 14.14 -18.19
CA GLU A 370 11.16 13.16 -17.27
C GLU A 370 11.99 11.87 -17.32
N VAL A 371 12.35 11.40 -16.14
CA VAL A 371 13.17 10.21 -15.95
C VAL A 371 12.64 9.38 -14.79
N GLU A 372 12.79 8.07 -14.91
CA GLU A 372 12.65 7.15 -13.80
C GLU A 372 14.04 6.91 -13.17
N ILE A 373 14.14 7.09 -11.84
CA ILE A 373 15.33 6.80 -11.06
C ILE A 373 15.09 5.51 -10.26
N SER A 374 16.02 4.56 -10.36
CA SER A 374 16.01 3.31 -9.60
C SER A 374 17.43 2.91 -9.16
N ILE A 375 17.55 1.87 -8.34
CA ILE A 375 18.84 1.32 -7.91
C ILE A 375 19.27 0.21 -8.86
N ASP A 376 20.52 0.30 -9.31
CA ASP A 376 21.20 -0.77 -10.03
C ASP A 376 22.26 -1.41 -9.13
N MET A 377 22.08 -2.69 -8.85
CA MET A 377 22.96 -3.47 -7.98
C MET A 377 24.23 -3.93 -8.69
N ASP A 378 24.24 -4.00 -10.03
CA ASP A 378 25.40 -4.43 -10.80
C ASP A 378 26.44 -3.30 -10.85
N THR A 379 26.00 -2.08 -11.15
CA THR A 379 26.86 -0.87 -11.10
C THR A 379 26.96 -0.25 -9.70
N ARG A 380 26.16 -0.74 -8.75
CA ARG A 380 26.04 -0.23 -7.37
C ARG A 380 25.81 1.28 -7.36
N SER A 381 24.88 1.74 -8.18
CA SER A 381 24.64 3.17 -8.42
C SER A 381 23.18 3.45 -8.78
N LEU A 382 22.85 4.69 -9.14
CA LEU A 382 21.53 5.03 -9.64
C LEU A 382 21.43 4.66 -11.13
N LYS A 383 20.30 4.11 -11.54
CA LYS A 383 19.91 3.91 -12.93
C LYS A 383 18.88 4.97 -13.32
N LEU A 384 19.15 5.65 -14.44
CA LEU A 384 18.25 6.62 -15.04
C LEU A 384 17.63 6.02 -16.30
N THR A 385 16.30 5.95 -16.35
CA THR A 385 15.56 5.45 -17.52
C THR A 385 14.72 6.59 -18.09
N ALA A 386 14.83 6.87 -19.39
CA ALA A 386 14.01 7.86 -20.08
C ALA A 386 12.58 7.32 -20.30
N ALA A 387 11.63 8.21 -20.64
CA ALA A 387 10.24 7.84 -20.90
C ALA A 387 10.06 6.78 -22.01
N ASN A 388 11.00 6.68 -22.95
CA ASN A 388 11.00 5.67 -24.00
C ASN A 388 11.61 4.32 -23.57
N GLY A 389 12.01 4.18 -22.30
CA GLY A 389 12.64 2.98 -21.75
C GLY A 389 14.17 2.91 -21.93
N ASP A 390 14.77 3.87 -22.64
CA ASP A 390 16.22 3.87 -22.84
C ASP A 390 16.97 4.27 -21.58
N ILE A 391 18.08 3.58 -21.30
CA ILE A 391 18.96 3.90 -20.17
C ILE A 391 19.78 5.13 -20.53
N ILE A 392 19.68 6.17 -19.71
CA ILE A 392 20.49 7.38 -19.85
C ILE A 392 21.87 7.10 -19.21
N PRO A 393 22.96 7.08 -19.98
CA PRO A 393 24.28 6.81 -19.42
C PRO A 393 24.72 7.99 -18.54
N TYR A 394 24.94 7.72 -17.25
CA TYR A 394 25.43 8.71 -16.29
C TYR A 394 26.54 8.11 -15.43
N ASN A 395 27.64 8.84 -15.26
CA ASN A 395 28.82 8.34 -14.56
C ASN A 395 28.84 8.77 -13.08
N PHE A 396 28.01 8.12 -12.26
CA PHE A 396 27.90 8.43 -10.83
C PHE A 396 29.17 8.15 -10.03
N ARG A 397 29.99 7.17 -10.47
CA ARG A 397 31.24 6.80 -9.81
C ARG A 397 32.46 7.61 -10.31
N LEU A 398 32.25 8.52 -11.27
CA LEU A 398 33.31 9.33 -11.90
C LEU A 398 34.47 8.48 -12.45
N GLU A 399 34.16 7.26 -12.88
CA GLU A 399 35.15 6.33 -13.46
C GLU A 399 35.61 6.84 -14.83
N GLN A 400 36.86 6.59 -15.22
CA GLN A 400 37.31 6.95 -16.56
C GLN A 400 36.52 6.13 -17.59
N GLN A 401 35.63 6.81 -18.35
CA GLN A 401 34.93 6.17 -19.44
C GLN A 401 35.96 5.70 -20.47
N SER A 402 36.12 4.37 -20.59
CA SER A 402 36.82 3.81 -21.74
C SER A 402 36.01 4.17 -22.98
N PRO A 403 36.63 4.69 -24.06
CA PRO A 403 35.88 5.01 -25.27
C PRO A 403 35.15 3.76 -25.76
N PRO A 404 33.92 3.88 -26.26
CA PRO A 404 33.15 2.74 -26.71
C PRO A 404 33.98 1.96 -27.72
N ALA A 405 34.11 0.64 -27.53
CA ALA A 405 34.73 -0.22 -28.50
C ALA A 405 34.02 0.01 -29.83
N ALA A 406 34.71 0.65 -30.78
CA ALA A 406 34.19 0.83 -32.12
C ALA A 406 33.74 -0.53 -32.60
N GLN A 407 32.44 -0.69 -32.86
CA GLN A 407 31.92 -1.84 -33.57
C GLN A 407 32.67 -1.89 -34.90
N GLN A 408 33.70 -2.73 -34.97
CA GLN A 408 34.38 -3.05 -36.21
C GLN A 408 33.37 -3.82 -37.06
N THR A 409 32.56 -3.06 -37.80
CA THR A 409 31.91 -3.57 -39.00
C THR A 409 33.03 -3.98 -39.95
N PHE A 410 33.29 -5.29 -40.00
CA PHE A 410 34.13 -5.92 -41.00
C PHE A 410 33.50 -5.70 -42.38
N SER A 411 33.74 -4.54 -43.00
CA SER A 411 33.58 -4.38 -44.44
C SER A 411 34.91 -4.72 -45.10
N ARG A 412 35.00 -5.98 -45.55
CA ARG A 412 36.06 -6.49 -46.42
C ARG A 412 35.97 -5.77 -47.77
N THR A 413 36.62 -4.63 -47.91
CA THR A 413 36.86 -4.00 -49.21
C THR A 413 38.35 -3.80 -49.39
N LYS A 414 38.94 -4.68 -50.21
CA LYS A 414 40.36 -4.67 -50.59
C LYS A 414 40.75 -3.29 -51.16
N PRO A 415 41.75 -2.58 -50.61
CA PRO A 415 42.33 -1.43 -51.28
C PRO A 415 43.16 -1.92 -52.47
N LYS A 416 42.81 -1.48 -53.68
CA LYS A 416 43.65 -1.64 -54.88
C LYS A 416 44.98 -0.91 -54.63
N LEU A 417 46.08 -1.65 -54.75
CA LEU A 417 47.45 -1.14 -54.79
C LEU A 417 47.60 -0.08 -55.90
N ALA A 418 47.75 1.18 -55.51
CA ALA A 418 48.20 2.24 -56.40
C ALA A 418 49.73 2.21 -56.46
N HIS A 419 50.26 2.08 -57.68
CA HIS A 419 51.68 2.14 -58.02
C HIS A 419 52.36 3.42 -57.52
N ILE A 420 53.27 3.31 -56.54
CA ILE A 420 54.25 4.36 -56.26
C ILE A 420 55.53 4.04 -57.03
N LYS A 421 55.80 4.84 -58.06
CA LYS A 421 57.04 4.82 -58.85
C LYS A 421 58.23 5.21 -57.98
N LYS A 422 59.26 4.37 -57.98
CA LYS A 422 60.57 4.59 -57.35
C LYS A 422 61.31 5.75 -58.05
N ASN A 423 61.56 6.84 -57.33
CA ASN A 423 62.48 7.88 -57.78
C ASN A 423 63.94 7.48 -57.51
N LYS A 424 64.74 7.57 -58.57
CA LYS A 424 66.10 7.08 -58.71
C LYS A 424 67.08 8.13 -58.15
N LYS A 425 67.96 7.70 -57.25
CA LYS A 425 69.13 8.47 -56.76
C LYS A 425 69.98 8.95 -57.95
N ARG A 426 70.27 10.25 -58.03
CA ARG A 426 71.38 10.80 -58.83
C ARG A 426 72.48 11.28 -57.88
N LYS A 427 73.66 10.67 -58.02
CA LYS A 427 74.92 11.04 -57.39
C LYS A 427 75.40 12.37 -57.99
N GLY A 428 75.72 13.34 -57.14
CA GLY A 428 76.61 14.44 -57.47
C GLY A 428 78.07 14.00 -57.30
N ARG A 429 78.92 14.40 -58.25
CA ARG A 429 80.38 14.34 -58.20
C ARG A 429 80.84 15.80 -58.32
N GLY A 430 81.72 16.26 -57.43
CA GLY A 430 82.59 17.42 -57.69
C GLY A 430 83.45 17.14 -58.93
N ILE A 431 83.93 18.11 -59.69
CA ILE A 431 84.54 19.41 -59.35
C ILE A 431 83.94 20.52 -60.22
#